data_AF-X1JKT1-F1
#
_entry.id   AF-X1JKT1-F1
#
_cell.length_a   1.000
_cell.length_b   1.000
_cell.length_c   1.000
_cell.angle_alpha   90.00
_cell.angle_beta   90.00
_cell.angle_gamma   90.00
#
_symmetry.space_group_name_H-M   'P 1'
#
loop_
_entity.id
_entity.type
_entity.pdbx_description
1 polymer ?
#
loop_
_entity_poly.entity_id
_entity_poly.type
_entity_poly.pdbx_seq_one_letter_code
_entity_poly.pdbx_strand_id
1 'polypeptide(L)' 'RTRILIADDHAVLREGMRNLLEREKDLEVVGEAGDGDEPV' A
#
# COMPACT_ATOMS: atom_id res chain seq x y z
N ARG A 1 5.14 11.87 9.77
CA ARG A 1 5.14 10.58 9.03
C ARG A 1 3.69 10.16 8.87
N THR A 2 3.21 10.11 7.63
CA THR A 2 1.82 9.77 7.29
C THR A 2 1.75 8.28 6.98
N ARG A 3 0.89 7.54 7.68
CA ARG A 3 0.75 6.09 7.54
C ARG A 3 -0.32 5.78 6.50
N ILE A 4 0.00 4.91 5.55
CA ILE A 4 -0.84 4.59 4.39
C ILE A 4 -1.08 3.09 4.33
N LEU A 5 -2.34 2.69 4.15
CA LEU A 5 -2.74 1.35 3.75
C LEU A 5 -3.15 1.42 2.27
N ILE A 6 -2.67 0.48 1.46
CA ILE A 6 -3.04 0.40 0.04
C ILE A 6 -4.11 -0.68 -0.11
N ALA A 7 -5.28 -0.33 -0.63
CA ALA A 7 -6.37 -1.28 -0.89
C ALA A 7 -6.77 -1.24 -2.37
N ASP A 8 -6.53 -2.34 -3.08
CA ASP A 8 -6.81 -2.49 -4.52
C ASP A 8 -6.87 -3.98 -4.86
N ASP A 9 -7.83 -4.43 -5.66
CA ASP A 9 -7.99 -5.85 -6.04
C ASP A 9 -6.96 -6.33 -7.10
N HIS A 10 -6.18 -5.41 -7.67
CA HIS A 10 -5.15 -5.71 -8.65
C HIS A 10 -3.75 -5.63 -8.05
N ALA A 11 -3.10 -6.79 -7.87
CA ALA A 11 -1.76 -6.89 -7.27
C ALA A 11 -0.70 -6.01 -7.96
N VAL A 12 -0.74 -5.89 -9.29
CA VAL A 12 0.20 -5.07 -10.07
C VAL A 12 0.12 -3.58 -9.70
N LEU A 13 -1.09 -3.07 -9.41
CA LEU A 13 -1.27 -1.67 -9.02
C LEU A 13 -0.73 -1.43 -7.61
N ARG A 14 -0.98 -2.36 -6.68
CA ARG A 14 -0.47 -2.23 -5.30
C ARG A 14 1.04 -2.20 -5.24
N GLU A 15 1.71 -3.09 -5.98
CA GLU A 15 3.17 -3.12 -6.06
C GLU A 15 3.71 -1.82 -6.66
N GLY A 16 3.10 -1.32 -7.73
CA GLY A 16 3.46 -0.03 -8.33
C GLY A 16 3.29 1.14 -7.37
N MET A 17 2.16 1.21 -6.65
CA MET A 17 1.89 2.25 -5.66
C MET A 17 2.84 2.19 -4.47
N ARG A 18 3.12 1.00 -3.92
CA ARG A 18 4.11 0.84 -2.85
C ARG A 18 5.47 1.39 -3.28
N ASN A 19 5.97 0.97 -4.44
CA ASN A 19 7.28 1.37 -4.95
C ASN A 19 7.40 2.88 -5.19
N LEU A 20 6.29 3.55 -5.52
CA LEU A 20 6.22 4.99 -5.63
C LEU A 20 6.24 5.66 -4.26
N LEU A 21 5.38 5.21 -3.34
CA LEU A 21 5.17 5.82 -2.03
C LEU A 21 6.35 5.62 -1.07
N GLU A 22 7.07 4.49 -1.16
CA GLU A 22 8.27 4.22 -0.34
C GLU A 22 9.46 5.15 -0.66
N ARG A 23 9.42 5.89 -1.78
CA ARG A 23 10.42 6.90 -2.11
C ARG A 23 10.22 8.21 -1.37
N GLU A 24 9.01 8.45 -0.86
CA GLU A 24 8.66 9.67 -0.15
C GLU A 24 9.04 9.58 1.33
N LYS A 25 9.86 10.52 1.80
CA LYS A 25 10.48 10.47 3.14
C LYS A 25 9.49 10.67 4.29
N ASP A 26 8.35 11.27 4.01
CA ASP A 26 7.30 11.57 4.96
C ASP A 26 6.18 10.52 4.99
N LEU A 27 6.21 9.54 4.07
CA LEU A 27 5.20 8.49 3.95
C LEU A 27 5.70 7.15 4.50
N GLU A 28 4.75 6.30 4.91
CA GLU A 28 5.01 4.94 5.38
C GLU A 28 3.86 4.02 4.98
N VAL A 29 4.15 3.05 4.11
CA VAL A 29 3.19 2.01 3.74
C VAL A 29 3.18 0.96 4.86
N VAL A 30 2.06 0.85 5.58
CA VAL A 30 1.92 -0.04 6.74
C VAL A 30 1.26 -1.36 6.42
N GLY A 31 0.76 -1.53 5.18
CA GLY A 31 0.14 -2.76 4.72
C GLY A 31 -0.48 -2.60 3.33
N GLU A 32 -0.91 -3.74 2.79
CA GLU A 32 -1.70 -3.85 1.56
C GLU A 32 -2.90 -4.76 1.82
N ALA A 33 -4.00 -4.50 1.12
CA ALA A 33 -5.18 -5.35 1.10
C ALA A 33 -5.64 -5.54 -0.36
N GLY A 34 -5.83 -6.79 -0.77
CA GLY A 34 -6.36 -7.18 -2.07
C GLY A 34 -7.86 -7.44 -2.08
N ASP A 35 -8.43 -7.74 -0.93
CA ASP A 35 -9.87 -7.84 -0.73
C ASP A 35 -10.25 -7.40 0.70
N GLY A 36 -11.54 -7.31 0.98
CA GLY A 36 -12.05 -6.84 2.28
C GLY A 36 -11.87 -7.81 3.44
N ASP A 37 -11.47 -9.06 3.18
CA ASP A 37 -11.33 -10.14 4.17
C ASP A 37 -9.88 -10.62 4.37
N GLU A 38 -8.91 -10.06 3.62
CA GLU A 38 -7.48 -10.33 3.80
C GLU A 38 -7.00 -9.80 5.16
N PRO A 39 -6.52 -10.67 6.08
CA PRO A 39 -6.01 -10.23 7.37
C PRO A 39 -4.65 -9.53 7.19
N VAL A 40 -4.57 -8.28 7.69
CA VAL A 40 -3.36 -7.43 7.74
C VAL A 40 -2.32 -7.90 8.76
#